data_AF-A0A5P9PUJ1-F1
#
_entry.id   AF-A0A5P9PUJ1-F1
#
_cell.length_a   1.000
_cell.length_b   1.000
_cell.length_c   1.000
_cell.angle_alpha   90.00
_cell.angle_beta   90.00
_cell.angle_gamma   90.00
#
_symmetry.space_group_name_H-M   'P 1'
#
loop_
_entity.id
_entity.type
_entity.pdbx_description
1 polymer ?
#
loop_
_entity_poly.entity_id
_entity_poly.type
_entity_poly.pdbx_seq_one_letter_code
_entity_poly.pdbx_strand_id
1 'polypeptide(L)'
;MGVLLLYGLVAIAPTLLFWLLLRLPRLIRYARQRFFPRPAPPAHPPVQVLAADLRRVHRLLAAYGPGTPAARRTGTRQAYDALLTEACAVLEVPHRLDALAEGMDRELERLRVEEALRTAGLAIP
;
A
#
# COMPACT_ATOMS: atom_id res chain seq x y z
N MET A 1 -49.87 -27.94 -29.13
CA MET A 1 -48.72 -27.00 -29.17
C MET A 1 -48.36 -26.40 -27.81
N GLY A 2 -49.29 -26.19 -26.87
CA GLY A 2 -48.99 -25.58 -25.55
C GLY A 2 -48.17 -26.43 -24.56
N VAL A 3 -48.30 -27.77 -24.61
CA VAL A 3 -47.64 -28.67 -23.64
C VAL A 3 -46.13 -28.80 -23.89
N LEU A 4 -45.70 -28.78 -25.15
CA LEU A 4 -44.27 -28.85 -25.52
C LEU A 4 -43.50 -27.57 -25.13
N LEU A 5 -44.17 -26.41 -25.15
CA LEU A 5 -43.60 -25.14 -24.67
C LEU A 5 -43.40 -25.13 -23.15
N LEU A 6 -44.33 -25.74 -22.40
CA LEU A 6 -44.23 -25.91 -20.95
C LEU A 6 -43.03 -26.77 -20.54
N TYR A 7 -42.79 -27.90 -21.23
CA TYR A 7 -41.62 -28.75 -20.98
C TYR A 7 -40.30 -28.08 -21.34
N GLY A 8 -40.26 -27.35 -22.45
CA GLY A 8 -39.08 -26.56 -22.83
C GLY A 8 -38.71 -25.51 -21.78
N LEU A 9 -39.70 -24.80 -21.24
CA LEU A 9 -39.49 -23.79 -20.20
C LEU A 9 -38.97 -24.41 -18.88
N VAL A 10 -39.56 -25.53 -18.45
CA VAL A 10 -39.20 -26.21 -17.19
C VAL A 10 -37.81 -26.84 -17.26
N ALA A 11 -37.37 -27.32 -18.43
CA ALA A 11 -36.02 -27.89 -18.59
C ALA A 11 -34.92 -26.82 -18.69
N ILE A 12 -35.22 -25.68 -19.30
CA ILE A 12 -34.23 -24.62 -19.53
C ILE A 12 -34.10 -23.71 -18.29
N ALA A 13 -35.16 -23.52 -17.52
CA ALA A 13 -35.19 -22.69 -16.32
C ALA A 13 -34.12 -23.04 -15.26
N PRO A 14 -33.95 -24.30 -14.80
CA PRO A 14 -32.95 -24.63 -13.79
C PRO A 14 -31.53 -24.46 -14.33
N THR A 15 -31.32 -24.71 -15.62
CA THR A 15 -30.03 -24.56 -16.30
C THR A 15 -29.63 -23.09 -16.41
N LEU A 16 -30.57 -22.23 -16.80
CA LEU A 16 -30.38 -20.77 -16.82
C LEU A 16 -30.20 -20.21 -15.41
N LEU A 17 -30.98 -20.68 -14.44
CA LEU A 17 -30.88 -20.25 -13.04
C LEU A 17 -29.53 -20.62 -12.45
N PHE A 18 -29.06 -21.84 -12.67
CA PHE A 18 -27.75 -22.31 -12.21
C PHE A 18 -26.60 -21.56 -12.90
N TRP A 19 -26.70 -21.33 -14.21
CA TRP A 19 -25.72 -20.55 -14.96
C TRP A 19 -25.68 -19.08 -14.52
N LEU A 20 -26.85 -18.49 -14.24
CA LEU A 20 -26.97 -17.14 -13.69
C LEU A 20 -26.40 -17.06 -12.28
N LEU A 21 -26.66 -18.05 -11.40
CA LEU A 21 -26.06 -18.16 -10.07
C LEU A 21 -24.53 -18.28 -10.14
N LEU A 22 -24.00 -19.05 -11.08
CA LEU A 22 -22.56 -19.19 -11.30
C LEU A 22 -21.91 -17.92 -11.88
N ARG A 23 -22.65 -17.14 -12.70
CA ARG A 23 -22.18 -15.85 -13.22
C ARG A 23 -22.39 -14.67 -12.27
N LEU A 24 -23.31 -14.81 -11.31
CA LEU A 24 -23.65 -13.83 -10.30
C LEU A 24 -22.41 -13.24 -9.59
N PRO A 25 -21.43 -14.01 -9.08
CA PRO A 25 -20.29 -13.43 -8.36
C PRO A 25 -19.44 -12.50 -9.23
N ARG A 26 -19.36 -12.75 -10.55
CA ARG A 26 -18.60 -11.88 -11.48
C ARG A 26 -19.39 -10.62 -11.85
N LEU A 27 -20.69 -10.76 -12.08
CA LEU A 27 -21.57 -9.61 -12.35
C LEU A 27 -21.71 -8.70 -11.12
N ILE A 28 -21.87 -9.29 -9.93
CA ILE A 28 -21.95 -8.55 -8.66
C ILE A 28 -20.66 -7.78 -8.40
N ARG A 29 -19.49 -8.34 -8.72
CA ARG A 29 -18.22 -7.62 -8.57
C ARG A 29 -18.13 -6.41 -9.51
N TYR A 30 -18.58 -6.56 -10.75
CA TYR A 30 -18.60 -5.47 -11.74
C TYR A 30 -19.65 -4.39 -11.39
N ALA A 31 -20.86 -4.81 -11.03
CA ALA A 31 -21.93 -3.92 -10.61
C ALA A 31 -21.59 -3.20 -9.30
N ARG A 32 -20.97 -3.87 -8.32
CA ARG A 32 -20.49 -3.23 -7.09
C ARG A 32 -19.45 -2.17 -7.36
N GLN A 33 -18.49 -2.41 -8.26
CA GLN A 33 -17.49 -1.39 -8.61
C GLN A 33 -18.12 -0.17 -9.29
N ARG A 34 -19.22 -0.36 -10.02
CA ARG A 34 -19.92 0.72 -10.74
C ARG A 34 -20.93 1.49 -9.88
N PHE A 35 -21.65 0.80 -8.99
CA PHE A 35 -22.67 1.40 -8.12
C PHE A 35 -22.12 1.90 -6.79
N PHE A 36 -21.06 1.29 -6.28
CA PHE A 36 -20.34 1.74 -5.09
C PHE A 36 -18.94 2.18 -5.52
N PRO A 37 -18.78 3.40 -6.07
CA PRO A 37 -17.46 3.95 -6.32
C PRO A 37 -16.67 3.84 -5.02
N ARG A 38 -15.48 3.24 -5.09
CA ARG A 38 -14.59 3.20 -3.92
C ARG A 38 -14.39 4.64 -3.46
N PRO A 39 -14.52 4.92 -2.15
CA PRO A 39 -14.13 6.23 -1.64
C PRO A 39 -12.72 6.54 -2.12
N ALA A 40 -12.49 7.80 -2.49
CA ALA A 40 -11.18 8.24 -2.95
C ALA A 40 -10.13 7.75 -1.94
N PRO A 41 -9.02 7.17 -2.40
CA PRO A 41 -7.97 6.76 -1.49
C PRO A 41 -7.56 7.98 -0.64
N PRO A 42 -7.28 7.79 0.66
CA PRO A 42 -6.82 8.88 1.50
C PRO A 42 -5.59 9.54 0.85
N ALA A 43 -5.47 10.87 1.00
CA ALA A 43 -4.40 11.67 0.39
C ALA A 43 -3.00 11.15 0.75
N HIS A 44 -2.89 10.46 1.89
CA HIS A 44 -1.67 9.82 2.35
C HIS A 44 -1.93 8.35 2.69
N PRO A 45 -0.91 7.47 2.53
CA PRO A 45 -1.00 6.12 3.00
C PRO A 45 -1.26 6.11 4.52
N PRO A 46 -1.98 5.09 5.03
CA PRO A 46 -2.22 4.97 6.45
C PRO A 46 -0.88 4.90 7.20
N VAL A 47 -0.78 5.64 8.30
CA VAL A 47 0.44 5.75 9.14
C VAL A 47 1.01 4.38 9.51
N GLN A 48 0.15 3.36 9.69
CA GLN A 48 0.56 1.99 10.00
C GLN A 48 1.33 1.32 8.87
N VAL A 49 0.96 1.59 7.61
CA VAL A 49 1.67 1.08 6.42
C VAL A 49 3.05 1.71 6.36
N LEU A 50 3.12 3.03 6.57
CA LEU A 50 4.38 3.75 6.56
C LEU A 50 5.35 3.29 7.65
N ALA A 51 4.86 3.06 8.87
CA ALA A 51 5.64 2.48 9.95
C ALA A 51 6.10 1.04 9.65
N ALA A 52 5.29 0.25 8.93
CA ALA A 52 5.67 -1.09 8.49
C ALA A 52 6.77 -1.05 7.42
N ASP A 53 6.67 -0.13 6.46
CA ASP A 53 7.64 0.04 5.39
C ASP A 53 8.97 0.58 5.92
N LEU A 54 8.96 1.57 6.83
CA LEU A 54 10.17 2.05 7.52
C LEU A 54 10.87 0.91 8.27
N ARG A 55 10.12 0.12 9.06
CA ARG A 55 10.69 -1.05 9.76
C ARG A 55 11.22 -2.11 8.80
N ARG A 56 10.62 -2.27 7.62
CA ARG A 56 11.08 -3.21 6.60
C ARG A 56 12.39 -2.74 5.96
N VAL A 57 12.46 -1.48 5.55
CA VAL A 57 13.66 -0.90 4.90
C VAL A 57 14.81 -0.80 5.90
N HIS A 58 14.55 -0.40 7.14
CA HIS A 58 15.56 -0.37 8.20
C HIS A 58 16.17 -1.76 8.43
N ARG A 59 15.34 -2.82 8.55
CA ARG A 59 15.83 -4.20 8.67
C ARG A 59 16.67 -4.63 7.48
N LEU A 60 16.30 -4.19 6.27
CA LEU A 60 17.04 -4.49 5.06
C LEU A 60 18.40 -3.78 5.02
N LEU A 61 18.50 -2.54 5.53
CA LEU A 61 19.77 -1.84 5.73
C LEU A 61 20.64 -2.51 6.79
N ALA A 62 20.05 -2.90 7.92
CA ALA A 62 20.74 -3.58 9.01
C ALA A 62 21.28 -4.97 8.58
N ALA A 63 20.58 -5.65 7.68
CA ALA A 63 21.01 -6.95 7.14
C ALA A 63 22.18 -6.84 6.14
N TYR A 64 22.55 -5.65 5.68
CA TYR A 64 23.65 -5.48 4.74
C TYR A 64 25.01 -5.65 5.40
N GLY A 65 25.64 -6.79 5.14
CA GLY A 65 27.01 -7.10 5.53
C GLY A 65 28.08 -6.68 4.51
N PRO A 66 29.35 -7.00 4.80
CA PRO A 66 30.46 -6.84 3.85
C PRO A 66 30.19 -7.66 2.58
N GLY A 67 30.47 -7.08 1.41
CA GLY A 67 30.17 -7.67 0.10
C GLY A 67 28.85 -7.21 -0.53
N THR A 68 28.01 -6.45 0.19
CA THR A 68 26.83 -5.81 -0.42
C THR A 68 27.27 -4.69 -1.37
N PRO A 69 26.80 -4.65 -2.64
CA PRO A 69 27.15 -3.59 -3.58
C PRO A 69 26.82 -2.20 -3.01
N ALA A 70 27.76 -1.25 -3.15
CA ALA A 70 27.59 0.12 -2.64
C ALA A 70 26.32 0.77 -3.20
N ALA A 71 26.05 0.60 -4.51
CA ALA A 71 24.83 1.10 -5.15
C ALA A 71 23.54 0.58 -4.50
N ARG A 72 23.54 -0.68 -4.03
CA ARG A 72 22.37 -1.27 -3.36
C ARG A 72 22.18 -0.66 -1.97
N ARG A 73 23.27 -0.44 -1.23
CA ARG A 73 23.23 0.23 0.07
C ARG A 73 22.73 1.67 -0.06
N THR A 74 23.24 2.41 -1.05
CA THR A 74 22.81 3.79 -1.32
C THR A 74 21.37 3.87 -1.76
N GLY A 75 20.92 3.02 -2.70
CA GLY A 75 19.52 3.02 -3.15
C GLY A 75 18.54 2.71 -2.02
N THR A 76 18.88 1.77 -1.13
CA THR A 76 18.05 1.49 0.05
C THR A 76 18.04 2.65 1.05
N ARG A 77 19.18 3.35 1.26
CA ARG A 77 19.22 4.56 2.09
C ARG A 77 18.35 5.68 1.51
N GLN A 78 18.38 5.88 0.19
CA GLN A 78 17.52 6.86 -0.48
C GLN A 78 16.04 6.50 -0.33
N ALA A 79 15.69 5.22 -0.46
CA ALA A 79 14.32 4.75 -0.22
C ALA A 79 13.89 4.98 1.24
N TYR A 80 14.81 4.81 2.19
CA TYR A 80 14.55 5.09 3.60
C TYR A 80 14.29 6.59 3.86
N ASP A 81 15.11 7.47 3.29
CA ASP A 81 14.91 8.93 3.37
C ASP A 81 13.58 9.37 2.77
N ALA A 82 13.20 8.81 1.62
CA ALA A 82 11.91 9.11 0.99
C ALA A 82 10.74 8.75 1.89
N LEU A 83 10.80 7.60 2.57
CA LEU A 83 9.77 7.19 3.55
C LEU A 83 9.75 8.10 4.79
N LEU A 84 10.90 8.61 5.23
CA LEU A 84 10.97 9.58 6.33
C LEU A 84 10.35 10.93 5.94
N THR A 85 10.62 11.42 4.72
CA THR A 85 9.99 12.63 4.18
C THR A 85 8.48 12.47 4.08
N GLU A 86 8.00 11.32 3.59
CA GLU A 86 6.56 11.03 3.55
C GLU A 86 5.95 10.99 4.97
N ALA A 87 6.65 10.39 5.93
CA ALA A 87 6.18 10.34 7.32
C ALA A 87 6.11 11.72 7.96
N CYS A 88 7.09 12.57 7.65
CA CYS A 88 7.09 13.96 8.08
C CYS A 88 5.91 14.73 7.49
N ALA A 89 5.58 14.53 6.23
CA ALA A 89 4.42 15.16 5.60
C ALA A 89 3.10 14.74 6.25
N VAL A 90 2.95 13.44 6.60
CA VAL A 90 1.73 12.92 7.22
C VAL A 90 1.55 13.38 8.66
N LEU A 91 2.65 13.50 9.41
CA LEU A 91 2.66 13.88 10.83
C LEU A 91 2.98 15.36 11.06
N GLU A 92 3.06 16.13 9.97
CA GLU A 92 3.39 17.57 9.96
C GLU A 92 4.69 17.91 10.72
N VAL A 93 5.69 17.03 10.64
CA VAL A 93 7.00 17.21 11.27
C VAL A 93 7.93 17.98 10.33
N PRO A 94 8.55 19.09 10.77
CA PRO A 94 9.49 19.83 9.93
C PRO A 94 10.79 19.04 9.72
N HIS A 95 11.29 19.02 8.48
CA HIS A 95 12.54 18.36 8.11
C HIS A 95 13.31 19.11 7.02
N ARG A 96 14.60 18.77 6.88
CA ARG A 96 15.51 19.31 5.85
C ARG A 96 16.20 18.22 5.04
N LEU A 97 15.69 16.98 5.08
CA LEU A 97 16.30 15.83 4.41
C LEU A 97 16.55 16.05 2.91
N ASP A 98 15.65 16.76 2.22
CA ASP A 98 15.76 17.04 0.78
C ASP A 98 16.68 18.23 0.47
N ALA A 99 16.96 19.08 1.46
CA ALA A 99 17.83 20.25 1.32
C ALA A 99 19.31 19.91 1.60
N LEU A 100 19.60 18.77 2.22
CA LEU A 100 20.95 18.37 2.60
C LEU A 100 21.55 17.38 1.59
N ALA A 101 22.79 17.67 1.19
CA ALA A 101 23.59 16.74 0.38
C ALA A 101 23.94 15.47 1.17
N GLU A 102 24.22 14.37 0.46
CA GLU A 102 24.68 13.14 1.10
C GLU A 102 25.98 13.39 1.90
N GLY A 103 26.02 12.91 3.13
CA GLY A 103 27.12 13.16 4.05
C GLY A 103 26.66 13.21 5.51
N MET A 104 27.55 13.67 6.39
CA MET A 104 27.32 13.69 7.84
C MET A 104 26.10 14.53 8.24
N ASP A 105 25.91 15.70 7.63
CA ASP A 105 24.80 16.60 7.96
C ASP A 105 23.43 15.95 7.71
N ARG A 106 23.32 15.21 6.61
CA ARG A 106 22.09 14.47 6.27
C ARG A 106 21.88 13.28 7.20
N GLU A 107 22.95 12.62 7.64
CA GLU A 107 22.87 11.51 8.59
C GLU A 107 22.45 12.00 9.99
N LEU A 108 22.91 13.17 10.42
CA LEU A 108 22.46 13.83 11.65
C LEU A 108 21.00 14.28 11.56
N GLU A 109 20.60 14.89 10.45
CA GLU A 109 19.20 15.28 10.21
C GLU A 109 18.28 14.05 10.22
N ARG A 110 18.74 12.92 9.66
CA ARG A 110 18.00 11.65 9.69
C ARG A 110 17.71 11.21 11.13
N LEU A 111 18.73 11.19 11.99
CA LEU A 111 18.56 10.83 13.41
C LEU A 111 17.59 11.79 14.14
N ARG A 112 17.71 13.10 13.88
CA ARG A 112 16.79 14.11 14.44
C ARG A 112 15.34 13.86 13.98
N VAL A 113 15.13 13.57 12.70
CA VAL A 113 13.82 13.29 12.12
C VAL A 113 13.23 12.00 12.69
N GLU A 114 14.02 10.94 12.80
CA GLU A 114 13.59 9.70 13.43
C GLU A 114 13.09 9.94 14.85
N GLU A 115 13.84 10.68 15.67
CA GLU A 115 13.38 10.98 17.04
C GLU A 115 12.12 11.84 17.07
N ALA A 116 12.00 12.81 16.17
CA ALA A 116 10.80 13.65 16.06
C ALA A 116 9.56 12.84 15.67
N LEU A 117 9.70 11.90 14.73
CA LEU A 117 8.63 10.98 14.31
C LEU A 117 8.26 10.00 15.44
N ARG A 118 9.25 9.52 16.20
CA ARG A 118 9.03 8.70 17.40
C ARG A 118 8.21 9.44 18.44
N THR A 119 8.57 10.70 18.69
CA THR A 119 7.86 11.59 19.62
C THR A 119 6.41 11.88 19.15
N ALA A 120 6.20 11.96 17.83
CA ALA A 120 4.87 12.09 17.22
C ALA A 120 4.04 10.78 17.25
N GLY A 121 4.57 9.70 17.82
CA GLY A 121 3.87 8.43 18.02
C GLY A 121 4.12 7.38 16.93
N LEU A 122 5.05 7.62 15.99
CA LEU A 122 5.42 6.63 14.99
C LEU A 122 6.38 5.59 15.58
N ALA A 123 5.98 4.32 15.57
CA ALA A 123 6.82 3.22 16.04
C ALA A 123 7.89 2.82 15.01
N ILE A 124 8.98 3.59 15.00
CA ILE A 124 10.19 3.32 14.20
C ILE A 124 11.35 2.87 15.10
N PRO A 125 12.27 2.02 14.57
CA PRO A 125 13.40 1.50 15.34
C PRO A 125 14.34 2.59 15.84
#